data_AF-A0AAW5N223-F1
#
_entry.id   AF-A0AAW5N223-F1
#
_cell.length_a   1.000
_cell.length_b   1.000
_cell.length_c   1.000
_cell.angle_alpha   90.00
_cell.angle_beta   90.00
_cell.angle_gamma   90.00
#
_symmetry.space_group_name_H-M   'P 1'
#
loop_
_entity.id
_entity.type
_entity.pdbx_description
1 polymer ?
#
loop_
_entity_poly.entity_id
_entity_poly.type
_entity_poly.pdbx_seq_one_letter_code
_entity_poly.pdbx_strand_id
1 'polypeptide(L)'
;EVIVDFLNGDPDQPIIMGRTYHHENRTPGSLPGTKTQMTIRSKTYKGSGFNELKFDDATGKEQVYIHAQKNMNTEVLNNRTTDVINNHAEKIGNN
;
A
#
# COMPACT_ATOMS: atom_id res chain seq x y z
N GLU A 1 9.15 2.26 -14.17
CA GLU A 1 9.99 3.33 -14.71
C GLU A 1 10.40 4.27 -13.59
N VAL A 2 11.56 4.90 -13.70
CA VAL A 2 12.13 5.80 -12.68
C VAL A 2 12.46 7.14 -13.34
N ILE A 3 12.29 8.22 -12.59
CA ILE A 3 12.71 9.56 -12.99
C ILE A 3 14.10 9.77 -12.42
N VAL A 4 15.06 10.03 -13.30
CA VAL A 4 16.45 10.32 -12.95
C VAL A 4 16.71 11.81 -13.13
N ASP A 5 17.36 12.41 -12.14
CA ASP A 5 17.92 13.75 -12.19
C ASP A 5 19.44 13.66 -11.96
N PHE A 6 20.15 14.76 -12.13
CA PHE A 6 21.61 14.80 -12.06
C PHE A 6 22.06 15.89 -11.08
N LEU A 7 22.91 15.53 -10.11
CA LEU A 7 23.38 16.48 -9.09
C LEU A 7 24.13 17.64 -9.76
N ASN A 8 23.65 18.87 -9.57
CA ASN A 8 24.17 20.07 -10.24
C ASN A 8 24.21 19.97 -11.78
N GLY A 9 23.42 19.08 -12.37
CA GLY A 9 23.45 18.80 -13.81
C GLY A 9 24.65 17.96 -14.26
N ASP A 10 25.41 17.36 -13.34
CA ASP A 10 26.53 16.46 -13.67
C ASP A 10 26.00 15.08 -14.12
N PRO A 11 26.13 14.73 -15.42
CA PRO A 11 25.64 13.45 -15.96
C PRO A 11 26.31 12.22 -15.33
N ASP A 12 27.47 12.39 -14.70
CA ASP A 12 28.19 11.31 -14.00
C ASP A 12 27.66 11.08 -12.56
N GLN A 13 26.74 11.93 -12.09
CA GLN A 13 26.14 11.85 -10.75
C GLN A 13 24.60 11.76 -10.80
N PRO A 14 24.05 10.64 -11.31
CA PRO A 14 22.60 10.44 -11.36
C PRO A 14 22.00 10.18 -9.98
N ILE A 15 20.80 10.73 -9.74
CA ILE A 15 19.96 10.49 -8.57
C ILE A 15 18.53 10.13 -9.00
N ILE A 16 17.91 9.15 -8.34
CA ILE A 16 16.52 8.78 -8.61
C ILE A 16 15.60 9.68 -7.77
N MET A 17 14.75 10.46 -8.45
CA MET A 17 13.85 11.44 -7.81
C MET A 17 12.39 10.98 -7.79
N GLY A 18 12.03 9.97 -8.58
CA GLY A 18 10.64 9.52 -8.64
C GLY A 18 10.43 8.19 -9.34
N ARG A 19 9.19 7.70 -9.27
CA ARG A 19 8.74 6.48 -9.95
C ARG A 19 7.43 6.77 -10.67
N THR A 20 7.30 6.22 -11.87
CA THR A 20 6.08 6.34 -12.69
C THR A 20 5.49 4.96 -12.98
N TYR A 21 4.16 4.96 -13.15
CA TYR A 21 3.42 3.83 -13.69
C TYR A 21 3.35 3.96 -15.22
N HIS A 22 3.37 2.81 -15.89
CA HIS A 22 3.34 2.67 -17.34
C HIS A 22 2.57 1.39 -17.70
N HIS A 23 2.31 1.12 -18.99
CA HIS A 23 1.53 -0.03 -19.45
C HIS A 23 1.97 -1.39 -18.86
N GLU A 24 3.27 -1.65 -18.73
CA GLU A 24 3.81 -2.89 -18.12
C GLU A 24 3.90 -2.82 -16.58
N ASN A 25 3.99 -1.61 -16.02
CA ASN A 25 3.99 -1.37 -14.57
C ASN A 25 2.76 -0.55 -14.21
N ARG A 26 1.59 -1.21 -14.24
CA ARG A 26 0.30 -0.55 -14.02
C ARG A 26 0.10 -0.16 -12.56
N THR A 27 -0.81 0.78 -12.34
CA THR A 27 -1.25 1.16 -11.00
C THR A 27 -1.84 -0.05 -10.26
N PRO A 28 -1.73 -0.11 -8.91
CA PRO A 28 -2.29 -1.21 -8.12
C PRO A 28 -3.82 -1.39 -8.26
N GLY A 29 -4.53 -0.32 -8.58
CA GLY A 29 -5.97 -0.30 -8.86
C GLY A 29 -6.29 -0.08 -10.34
N SER A 30 -7.53 -0.40 -10.72
CA SER A 30 -8.03 -0.20 -12.09
C SER A 30 -8.61 1.21 -12.24
N LEU A 31 -7.81 2.14 -12.74
CA LEU A 31 -8.27 3.49 -13.05
C LEU A 31 -9.16 3.49 -14.31
N PRO A 32 -10.21 4.35 -14.35
CA PRO A 32 -10.58 5.36 -13.35
C PRO A 32 -11.46 4.85 -12.19
N GLY A 33 -11.81 3.56 -12.17
CA GLY A 33 -12.72 2.99 -11.16
C GLY A 33 -12.23 3.10 -9.72
N THR A 34 -10.91 3.10 -9.51
CA THR A 34 -10.28 3.22 -8.18
C THR A 34 -9.73 4.62 -7.91
N LYS A 35 -10.32 5.67 -8.50
CA LYS A 35 -9.82 7.06 -8.40
C LYS A 35 -9.78 7.63 -6.98
N THR A 36 -10.61 7.12 -6.07
CA THR A 36 -10.67 7.51 -4.65
C THR A 36 -9.72 6.70 -3.77
N GLN A 37 -8.96 5.78 -4.36
CA GLN A 37 -8.13 4.86 -3.61
C GLN A 37 -6.66 5.30 -3.61
N MET A 38 -6.07 5.34 -2.42
CA MET A 38 -4.63 5.42 -2.22
C MET A 38 -4.11 4.07 -1.75
N THR A 39 -2.99 3.62 -2.28
CA THR A 39 -2.45 2.30 -1.94
C THR A 39 -0.93 2.30 -1.86
N ILE A 40 -0.41 1.72 -0.78
CA ILE A 40 0.99 1.29 -0.65
C ILE A 40 0.98 -0.24 -0.73
N ARG A 41 1.42 -0.79 -1.86
CA ARG A 41 1.42 -2.24 -2.12
C ARG A 41 2.82 -2.73 -2.45
N SER A 42 3.24 -3.83 -1.81
CA SER A 42 4.48 -4.52 -2.13
C SER A 42 4.26 -5.64 -3.16
N LYS A 43 5.33 -6.32 -3.57
CA LYS A 43 5.27 -7.56 -4.33
C LYS A 43 6.19 -8.57 -3.66
N THR A 44 5.71 -9.80 -3.44
CA THR A 44 6.55 -10.88 -2.93
C THR A 44 7.76 -11.06 -3.85
N TYR A 45 8.96 -10.99 -3.29
CA TYR A 45 10.18 -11.17 -4.06
C TYR A 45 10.25 -12.59 -4.63
N LYS A 46 10.43 -12.70 -5.95
CA LYS A 46 10.47 -13.97 -6.70
C LYS A 46 9.27 -14.91 -6.42
N GLY A 47 8.12 -14.36 -6.02
CA GLY A 47 6.92 -15.12 -5.73
C GLY A 47 5.65 -14.42 -6.18
N SER A 48 4.51 -15.08 -5.97
CA SER A 48 3.21 -14.45 -6.04
C SER A 48 2.83 -13.83 -4.69
N GLY A 49 2.04 -12.78 -4.71
CA GLY A 49 1.50 -12.15 -3.51
C GLY A 49 1.98 -10.73 -3.24
N PHE A 50 1.39 -10.12 -2.22
CA PHE A 50 1.66 -8.73 -1.84
C PHE A 50 1.25 -8.46 -0.39
N ASN A 51 1.87 -7.46 0.23
CA ASN A 51 1.29 -6.79 1.40
C ASN A 51 0.69 -5.47 0.93
N GLU A 52 -0.36 -5.00 1.60
CA GLU A 52 -1.05 -3.76 1.21
C GLU A 52 -1.56 -2.99 2.42
N LEU A 53 -1.35 -1.67 2.37
CA LEU A 53 -2.14 -0.69 3.10
C LEU A 53 -2.88 0.16 2.07
N LYS A 54 -4.21 0.18 2.15
CA LYS A 54 -5.07 0.92 1.24
C LYS A 54 -6.08 1.78 1.98
N PHE A 55 -6.28 2.98 1.47
CA PHE A 55 -7.30 3.93 1.89
C PHE A 55 -8.26 4.13 0.70
N ASP A 56 -9.56 4.13 0.96
CA ASP A 56 -10.59 4.53 0.00
C ASP A 56 -11.36 5.72 0.59
N ASP A 57 -11.33 6.85 -0.12
CA ASP A 57 -11.96 8.11 0.30
C ASP A 57 -13.27 8.38 -0.47
N ALA A 58 -13.92 7.33 -0.99
CA ALA A 58 -15.24 7.46 -1.58
C ALA A 58 -16.27 7.89 -0.51
N THR A 59 -16.91 9.04 -0.71
CA THR A 59 -17.85 9.63 0.26
C THR A 59 -18.94 8.64 0.69
N GLY A 60 -19.04 8.40 2.01
CA GLY A 60 -20.00 7.48 2.62
C GLY A 60 -19.66 6.00 2.44
N LYS A 61 -18.46 5.69 1.93
CA LYS A 61 -17.91 4.33 1.72
C LYS A 61 -16.42 4.29 2.08
N GLU A 62 -16.00 5.17 2.99
CA GLU A 62 -14.60 5.31 3.39
C GLU A 62 -14.09 4.00 4.01
N GLN A 63 -12.87 3.61 3.66
CA GLN A 63 -12.32 2.34 4.12
C GLN A 63 -10.80 2.42 4.33
N VAL A 64 -10.33 1.82 5.43
CA VAL A 64 -8.93 1.39 5.57
C VAL A 64 -8.86 -0.12 5.43
N TYR A 65 -7.97 -0.60 4.56
CA TYR A 65 -7.71 -2.02 4.33
C TYR A 65 -6.24 -2.33 4.59
N ILE A 66 -5.99 -3.33 5.43
CA ILE A 66 -4.66 -3.84 5.76
C ILE A 66 -4.62 -5.32 5.34
N HIS A 67 -3.66 -5.66 4.49
CA HIS A 67 -3.43 -7.03 4.04
C HIS A 67 -1.99 -7.46 4.31
N ALA A 68 -1.86 -8.59 4.99
CA ALA A 68 -0.59 -9.29 5.16
C ALA A 68 -0.61 -10.61 4.38
N GLN A 69 0.39 -10.81 3.52
CA GLN A 69 0.50 -12.01 2.68
C GLN A 69 0.73 -13.30 3.48
N LYS A 70 1.39 -13.20 4.64
CA LYS A 70 1.80 -14.35 5.46
C LYS A 70 1.47 -14.17 6.93
N ASN A 71 2.29 -13.44 7.67
CA ASN A 71 2.08 -13.17 9.09
C ASN A 71 1.88 -11.67 9.30
N MET A 72 0.98 -11.30 10.21
CA MET A 72 0.82 -9.95 10.72
C MET A 72 1.13 -9.97 12.22
N ASN A 73 2.25 -9.36 12.62
CA ASN A 73 2.60 -9.18 14.01
C ASN A 73 2.25 -7.74 14.42
N THR A 74 1.61 -7.56 15.56
CA THR A 74 1.39 -6.23 16.16
C THR A 74 1.98 -6.22 17.56
N GLU A 75 2.99 -5.39 17.78
CA GLU A 75 3.64 -5.20 19.08
C GLU A 75 3.26 -3.83 19.63
N VAL A 76 2.78 -3.79 20.88
CA VAL A 76 2.38 -2.55 21.56
C VAL A 76 3.02 -2.54 22.94
N LEU A 77 3.94 -1.60 23.18
CA LEU A 77 4.78 -1.55 24.39
C LEU A 77 4.08 -0.91 25.61
N ASN A 78 2.86 -0.41 25.45
CA ASN A 78 2.08 0.20 26.52
C ASN A 78 0.60 -0.20 26.33
N ASN A 79 -0.30 0.75 26.11
CA ASN A 79 -1.73 0.48 25.99
C ASN A 79 -2.17 0.46 24.52
N ARG A 80 -2.95 -0.57 24.14
CA ARG A 80 -3.74 -0.58 22.90
C ARG A 80 -5.21 -0.32 23.25
N THR A 81 -5.76 0.77 22.73
CA THR A 81 -7.20 1.04 22.79
C THR A 81 -7.81 0.80 21.42
N THR A 82 -8.99 0.19 21.37
CA THR A 82 -9.76 0.03 20.14
C THR A 82 -11.20 0.41 20.45
N ASP A 83 -11.70 1.43 19.77
CA ASP A 83 -13.08 1.89 19.88
C ASP A 83 -13.80 1.62 18.57
N VAL A 84 -14.90 0.86 18.64
CA VAL A 84 -15.70 0.46 17.48
C VAL A 84 -17.14 0.85 17.76
N ILE A 85 -17.59 1.90 17.08
CA ILE A 85 -18.91 2.52 17.30
C ILE A 85 -20.07 1.65 16.80
N ASN A 86 -19.82 0.84 15.78
CA ASN A 86 -20.84 -0.03 15.20
C ASN A 86 -20.47 -1.50 15.46
N ASN A 87 -20.16 -2.28 14.43
CA ASN A 87 -19.92 -3.71 14.58
C ASN A 87 -18.44 -4.07 14.38
N HIS A 88 -17.97 -5.00 15.20
CA HIS A 88 -16.69 -5.70 15.00
C HIS A 88 -16.98 -7.16 14.65
N ALA A 89 -16.31 -7.67 13.61
CA ALA A 89 -16.40 -9.07 13.21
C ALA A 89 -14.98 -9.63 13.01
N GLU A 90 -14.72 -10.76 13.65
CA GLU A 90 -13.45 -11.48 13.54
C GLU A 90 -13.73 -12.95 13.21
N LYS A 91 -12.95 -13.51 12.29
CA LYS A 91 -13.03 -14.91 11.90
C LYS A 91 -11.65 -15.54 11.94
N ILE A 92 -11.50 -16.55 12.80
CA ILE A 92 -10.25 -17.28 13.00
C ILE A 92 -10.42 -18.67 12.38
N GLY A 93 -9.52 -19.03 11.46
CA GLY A 93 -9.63 -20.27 10.68
C GLY A 93 -9.13 -21.50 11.43
N ASN A 94 -7.98 -21.39 12.10
CA ASN A 94 -7.30 -22.44 12.85
C ASN A 94 -6.37 -21.82 13.91
N ASN A 95 -6.03 -22.58 14.95
CA ASN A 95 -5.02 -22.23 15.98
C ASN A 95 -3.62 -22.65 15.56
#